data_AF-I1XA08-F1
#
_entry.id   AF-I1XA08-F1
#
_cell.length_a   1.000
_cell.length_b   1.000
_cell.length_c   1.000
_cell.angle_alpha   90.00
_cell.angle_beta   90.00
_cell.angle_gamma   90.00
#
_symmetry.space_group_name_H-M   'P 1'
#
loop_
_entity.id
_entity.type
_entity.pdbx_description
1 polymer ?
#
loop_
_entity_poly.entity_id
_entity_poly.type
_entity_poly.pdbx_seq_one_letter_code
_entity_poly.pdbx_strand_id
1 'polypeptide(L)'
;IVVEHDPETIEEADIIIDMGPGSGVYGGEVVAMGTPEEVMENENSLTGKYLSGKLTIPVPEKRRTPDPEKKLVIRGASEHNLKNIDVEIPLGLFVAITGVSGSGKSTLIYDILWQAAKNRFHYRNEYVGKHEKIEGWEHIDKVINVDQSPIGRTPRSNPATYTKVFDHIRALFAATPEAKIRGYTPGRFSFNVKGGRCEACKGDGVVKIEMHFLPDVYVTCEVCQGKRYNKETLAVEYKGKNIADVLDMTVAEALEFFQNVPSIRNKLQVLYDV
;
A
#
# COMPACT_ATOMS: atom_id res chain seq x y z
N ILE A 1 -25.16 -9.86 -4.45
CA ILE A 1 -24.14 -9.60 -3.42
C ILE A 1 -23.08 -8.70 -4.04
N VAL A 2 -22.93 -7.49 -3.53
CA VAL A 2 -21.96 -6.47 -3.99
C VAL A 2 -21.12 -6.08 -2.78
N VAL A 3 -19.81 -5.85 -2.97
CA VAL A 3 -18.91 -5.32 -1.94
C VAL A 3 -18.59 -3.88 -2.33
N GLU A 4 -18.90 -2.93 -1.45
CA GLU A 4 -19.02 -1.52 -1.83
C GLU A 4 -18.79 -0.59 -0.59
N HIS A 5 -18.39 0.67 -0.84
CA HIS A 5 -18.10 1.70 0.17
C HIS A 5 -18.73 3.10 -0.13
N ASP A 6 -19.31 3.31 -1.30
CA ASP A 6 -20.11 4.45 -1.75
C ASP A 6 -21.49 4.52 -1.03
N PRO A 7 -21.77 5.62 -0.32
CA PRO A 7 -23.02 5.77 0.43
C PRO A 7 -24.29 5.64 -0.41
N GLU A 8 -24.31 6.20 -1.64
CA GLU A 8 -25.51 6.16 -2.50
C GLU A 8 -25.87 4.72 -2.87
N THR A 9 -24.88 3.90 -3.20
CA THR A 9 -25.10 2.49 -3.52
C THR A 9 -25.56 1.69 -2.30
N ILE A 10 -25.01 1.99 -1.12
CA ILE A 10 -25.34 1.30 0.13
C ILE A 10 -26.77 1.64 0.59
N GLU A 11 -27.19 2.90 0.46
CA GLU A 11 -28.52 3.38 0.84
C GLU A 11 -29.64 2.80 -0.02
N GLU A 12 -29.35 2.45 -1.27
CA GLU A 12 -30.32 1.84 -2.21
C GLU A 12 -30.36 0.31 -2.13
N ALA A 13 -29.59 -0.31 -1.23
CA ALA A 13 -29.53 -1.76 -1.11
C ALA A 13 -30.78 -2.32 -0.38
N ASP A 14 -31.34 -3.42 -0.90
CA ASP A 14 -32.44 -4.12 -0.22
C ASP A 14 -32.02 -4.64 1.17
N ILE A 15 -30.78 -5.11 1.29
CA ILE A 15 -30.18 -5.65 2.52
C ILE A 15 -28.71 -5.26 2.55
N ILE A 16 -28.27 -4.78 3.71
CA ILE A 16 -26.86 -4.54 4.06
C ILE A 16 -26.39 -5.65 5.00
N ILE A 17 -25.14 -6.09 4.80
CA ILE A 17 -24.40 -6.94 5.74
C ILE A 17 -23.14 -6.17 6.12
N ASP A 18 -23.11 -5.62 7.34
CA ASP A 18 -21.98 -4.85 7.85
C ASP A 18 -20.99 -5.78 8.55
N MET A 19 -19.77 -5.84 8.02
CA MET A 19 -18.68 -6.68 8.53
C MET A 19 -17.75 -5.85 9.42
N GLY A 20 -17.35 -6.38 10.58
CA GLY A 20 -16.49 -5.64 11.50
C GLY A 20 -16.18 -6.42 12.79
N PRO A 21 -15.97 -5.72 13.93
CA PRO A 21 -15.97 -4.26 14.11
C PRO A 21 -14.70 -3.55 13.60
N GLY A 22 -13.62 -4.30 13.34
CA GLY A 22 -12.37 -3.79 12.80
C GLY A 22 -11.89 -4.58 11.57
N SER A 23 -10.63 -4.39 11.20
CA SER A 23 -9.98 -5.10 10.10
C SER A 23 -9.04 -6.20 10.61
N GLY A 24 -8.71 -7.15 9.74
CA GLY A 24 -7.79 -8.25 10.06
C GLY A 24 -8.29 -9.10 11.21
N VAL A 25 -7.45 -9.31 12.23
CA VAL A 25 -7.77 -10.13 13.42
C VAL A 25 -8.86 -9.53 14.31
N TYR A 26 -9.20 -8.25 14.11
CA TYR A 26 -10.25 -7.53 14.86
C TYR A 26 -11.58 -7.48 14.11
N GLY A 27 -11.68 -8.16 12.95
CA GLY A 27 -12.87 -8.24 12.13
C GLY A 27 -13.39 -9.68 11.99
N GLY A 28 -14.22 -9.91 10.97
CA GLY A 28 -14.73 -11.25 10.65
C GLY A 28 -16.06 -11.60 11.30
N GLU A 29 -16.70 -10.63 11.96
CA GLU A 29 -18.03 -10.76 12.54
C GLU A 29 -19.06 -9.96 11.74
N VAL A 30 -20.32 -10.42 11.74
CA VAL A 30 -21.46 -9.65 11.22
C VAL A 30 -21.92 -8.73 12.34
N VAL A 31 -21.65 -7.43 12.21
CA VAL A 31 -21.97 -6.41 13.21
C VAL A 31 -23.44 -5.99 13.11
N ALA A 32 -23.94 -5.88 11.88
CA ALA A 32 -25.33 -5.58 11.59
C ALA A 32 -25.74 -6.27 10.29
N MET A 33 -27.02 -6.66 10.19
CA MET A 33 -27.63 -7.16 8.98
C MET A 33 -29.10 -6.73 8.97
N GLY A 34 -29.54 -6.10 7.89
CA GLY A 34 -30.90 -5.55 7.80
C GLY A 34 -31.06 -4.60 6.62
N THR A 35 -32.16 -3.86 6.61
CA THR A 35 -32.34 -2.75 5.66
C THR A 35 -31.37 -1.59 5.98
N PRO A 36 -31.18 -0.64 5.06
CA PRO A 36 -30.39 0.57 5.33
C PRO A 36 -30.78 1.28 6.62
N GLU A 37 -32.07 1.44 6.88
CA GLU A 37 -32.59 2.09 8.10
C GLU A 37 -32.21 1.31 9.36
N GLU A 38 -32.39 -0.01 9.35
CA GLU A 38 -32.04 -0.88 10.49
C GLU A 38 -30.54 -0.81 10.81
N VAL A 39 -29.68 -0.75 9.78
CA VAL A 39 -28.23 -0.61 9.96
C VAL A 39 -27.85 0.78 10.48
N MET A 40 -28.51 1.84 10.02
CA MET A 40 -28.30 3.21 10.51
C MET A 40 -28.68 3.40 11.98
N GLU A 41 -29.70 2.68 12.45
CA GLU A 41 -30.12 2.68 13.86
C GLU A 41 -29.17 1.88 14.76
N ASN A 42 -28.43 0.92 14.21
CA ASN A 42 -27.54 0.06 14.98
C ASN A 42 -26.29 0.80 15.49
N GLU A 43 -26.19 0.98 16.82
CA GLU A 43 -25.07 1.68 17.47
C GLU A 43 -23.73 0.93 17.40
N ASN A 44 -23.72 -0.37 17.08
CA ASN A 44 -22.49 -1.13 16.91
C ASN A 44 -21.93 -1.01 15.48
N SER A 45 -22.77 -0.68 14.50
CA SER A 45 -22.37 -0.52 13.10
C SER A 45 -21.56 0.77 12.92
N LEU A 46 -20.30 0.63 12.49
CA LEU A 46 -19.49 1.80 12.09
C LEU A 46 -20.05 2.42 10.82
N THR A 47 -20.45 1.60 9.86
CA THR A 47 -21.10 2.00 8.61
C THR A 47 -22.39 2.79 8.89
N GLY A 48 -23.27 2.25 9.74
CA GLY A 48 -24.51 2.91 10.16
C GLY A 48 -24.29 4.27 10.82
N LYS A 49 -23.20 4.44 11.60
CA LYS A 49 -22.84 5.74 12.18
C LYS A 49 -22.44 6.78 11.13
N TYR A 50 -21.79 6.37 10.04
CA TYR A 50 -21.45 7.28 8.95
C TYR A 50 -22.68 7.62 8.09
N LEU A 51 -23.49 6.62 7.74
CA LEU A 51 -24.73 6.81 6.97
C LEU A 51 -25.72 7.72 7.72
N SER A 52 -25.89 7.52 9.03
CA SER A 52 -26.76 8.37 9.86
C SER A 52 -26.20 9.77 10.16
N GLY A 53 -24.95 10.05 9.78
CA GLY A 53 -24.27 11.31 10.09
C GLY A 53 -23.86 11.48 11.56
N LYS A 54 -23.99 10.44 12.41
CA LYS A 54 -23.43 10.44 13.78
C LYS A 54 -21.91 10.61 13.75
N LEU A 55 -21.26 10.05 12.72
CA LEU A 55 -19.87 10.30 12.37
C LEU A 55 -19.82 10.94 10.99
N THR A 56 -18.91 11.91 10.83
CA THR A 56 -18.70 12.60 9.54
C THR A 56 -17.22 12.85 9.32
N ILE A 57 -16.84 13.02 8.05
CA ILE A 57 -15.49 13.48 7.69
C ILE A 57 -15.47 15.00 7.84
N PRO A 58 -14.70 15.57 8.78
CA PRO A 58 -14.73 17.01 9.03
C PRO A 58 -14.16 17.78 7.84
N VAL A 59 -14.86 18.85 7.44
CA VAL A 59 -14.37 19.79 6.43
C VAL A 59 -13.43 20.79 7.12
N PRO A 60 -12.19 20.99 6.63
CA PRO A 60 -11.27 21.95 7.23
C PRO A 60 -11.86 23.37 7.27
N GLU A 61 -11.88 24.00 8.45
CA GLU A 61 -12.40 25.36 8.64
C GLU A 61 -11.63 26.41 7.82
N LYS A 62 -10.33 26.18 7.61
CA LYS A 62 -9.45 27.05 6.83
C LYS A 62 -8.74 26.25 5.75
N ARG A 63 -8.81 26.75 4.52
CA ARG A 63 -8.03 26.22 3.40
C ARG A 63 -6.69 26.94 3.34
N ARG A 64 -5.63 26.21 2.97
CA ARG A 64 -4.31 26.79 2.73
C ARG A 64 -4.40 27.77 1.56
N THR A 65 -3.77 28.93 1.70
CA THR A 65 -3.72 29.95 0.64
C THR A 65 -2.64 29.60 -0.38
N PRO A 66 -2.91 29.72 -1.69
CA PRO A 66 -1.89 29.50 -2.71
C PRO A 66 -0.79 30.56 -2.64
N ASP A 67 0.45 30.13 -2.84
CA ASP A 67 1.57 31.01 -3.13
C ASP A 67 1.57 31.30 -4.64
N PRO A 68 1.35 32.56 -5.08
CA PRO A 68 1.23 32.90 -6.50
C PRO A 68 2.48 32.56 -7.33
N GLU A 69 3.65 32.50 -6.69
CA GLU A 69 4.91 32.21 -7.35
C GLU A 69 5.18 30.70 -7.47
N LYS A 70 4.54 29.87 -6.64
CA LYS A 70 4.78 28.42 -6.62
C LYS A 70 3.64 27.67 -7.30
N LYS A 71 3.74 27.57 -8.61
CA LYS A 71 2.80 26.83 -9.45
C LYS A 71 3.50 26.05 -10.54
N LEU A 72 2.87 24.94 -10.93
CA LEU A 72 3.22 24.21 -12.13
C LEU A 72 2.21 24.57 -13.21
N VAL A 73 2.67 24.94 -14.41
CA VAL A 73 1.79 25.38 -15.49
C VAL A 73 1.95 24.47 -16.69
N ILE A 74 0.88 23.79 -17.08
CA ILE A 74 0.81 22.97 -18.30
C ILE A 74 0.18 23.84 -19.38
N ARG A 75 0.92 24.10 -20.47
CA ARG A 75 0.47 24.92 -21.60
C ARG A 75 0.08 24.08 -22.81
N GLY A 76 -1.02 24.42 -23.44
CA GLY A 76 -1.47 23.86 -24.72
C GLY A 76 -1.69 22.34 -24.69
N ALA A 77 -2.20 21.80 -23.58
CA ALA A 77 -2.47 20.36 -23.46
C ALA A 77 -3.56 19.94 -24.45
N SER A 78 -3.18 19.04 -25.37
CA SER A 78 -3.99 18.68 -26.55
C SER A 78 -3.96 17.18 -26.87
N GLU A 79 -3.44 16.35 -25.95
CA GLU A 79 -3.50 14.90 -26.08
C GLU A 79 -4.94 14.38 -26.01
N HIS A 80 -5.25 13.36 -26.80
CA HIS A 80 -6.59 12.77 -26.93
C HIS A 80 -7.73 13.79 -27.10
N ASN A 81 -8.62 13.92 -26.11
CA ASN A 81 -9.79 14.79 -26.18
C ASN A 81 -9.56 16.17 -25.55
N LEU A 82 -8.35 16.46 -25.05
CA LEU A 82 -8.01 17.77 -24.49
C LEU A 82 -8.03 18.85 -25.58
N LYS A 83 -8.64 20.00 -25.26
CA LYS A 83 -8.96 21.07 -26.22
C LYS A 83 -7.95 22.21 -26.19
N ASN A 84 -6.66 21.89 -26.29
CA ASN A 84 -5.56 22.86 -26.20
C ASN A 84 -5.67 23.74 -24.95
N ILE A 85 -5.74 23.10 -23.78
CA ILE A 85 -6.02 23.78 -22.52
C ILE A 85 -4.73 24.17 -21.78
N ASP A 86 -4.81 25.29 -21.06
CA ASP A 86 -3.80 25.72 -20.10
C ASP A 86 -4.28 25.42 -18.68
N VAL A 87 -3.44 24.80 -17.87
CA VAL A 87 -3.78 24.43 -16.49
C VAL A 87 -2.69 24.88 -15.53
N GLU A 88 -3.05 25.64 -14.51
CA GLU A 88 -2.17 26.03 -13.41
C GLU A 88 -2.47 25.18 -12.17
N ILE A 89 -1.44 24.51 -11.65
CA ILE A 89 -1.49 23.66 -10.44
C ILE A 89 -0.69 24.34 -9.34
N PRO A 90 -1.33 24.91 -8.30
CA PRO A 90 -0.62 25.52 -7.18
C PRO A 90 0.11 24.45 -6.35
N LEU A 91 1.36 24.73 -5.99
CA LEU A 91 2.20 23.84 -5.18
C LEU A 91 2.01 24.11 -3.68
N GLY A 92 2.32 23.10 -2.85
CA GLY A 92 2.14 23.18 -1.40
C GLY A 92 0.69 23.08 -0.93
N LEU A 93 -0.24 22.76 -1.84
CA LEU A 93 -1.67 22.59 -1.56
C LEU A 93 -2.12 21.15 -1.77
N PHE A 94 -3.28 20.81 -1.18
CA PHE A 94 -4.02 19.61 -1.54
C PHE A 94 -4.88 19.93 -2.77
N VAL A 95 -4.48 19.44 -3.94
CA VAL A 95 -5.15 19.73 -5.21
C VAL A 95 -5.93 18.49 -5.66
N ALA A 96 -7.23 18.66 -5.89
CA ALA A 96 -8.10 17.61 -6.43
C ALA A 96 -8.42 17.92 -7.90
N ILE A 97 -8.17 16.94 -8.79
CA ILE A 97 -8.54 17.01 -10.19
C ILE A 97 -9.81 16.17 -10.38
N THR A 98 -10.94 16.83 -10.60
CA THR A 98 -12.27 16.20 -10.63
C THR A 98 -12.92 16.32 -12.01
N GLY A 99 -14.06 15.63 -12.20
CA GLY A 99 -14.82 15.60 -13.45
C GLY A 99 -15.31 14.20 -13.80
N VAL A 100 -16.26 14.10 -14.73
CA VAL A 100 -16.88 12.82 -15.17
C VAL A 100 -15.88 11.86 -15.83
N SER A 101 -16.20 10.57 -15.87
CA SER A 101 -15.39 9.59 -16.61
C SER A 101 -15.25 10.00 -18.08
N GLY A 102 -14.05 9.86 -18.65
CA GLY A 102 -13.74 10.29 -20.01
C GLY A 102 -13.48 11.80 -20.19
N SER A 103 -13.55 12.63 -19.15
CA SER A 103 -13.30 14.08 -19.27
C SER A 103 -11.84 14.49 -19.58
N GLY A 104 -10.91 13.52 -19.60
CA GLY A 104 -9.48 13.78 -19.87
C GLY A 104 -8.60 13.96 -18.63
N LYS A 105 -9.11 13.70 -17.41
CA LYS A 105 -8.31 13.78 -16.16
C LYS A 105 -7.05 12.93 -16.21
N SER A 106 -7.19 11.65 -16.59
CA SER A 106 -6.07 10.73 -16.68
C SER A 106 -5.09 11.15 -17.76
N THR A 107 -5.58 11.68 -18.88
CA THR A 107 -4.73 12.21 -19.96
C THR A 107 -3.89 13.39 -19.50
N LEU A 108 -4.50 14.34 -18.79
CA LEU A 108 -3.79 15.50 -18.26
C LEU A 108 -2.73 15.09 -17.22
N ILE A 109 -3.09 14.23 -16.27
CA ILE A 109 -2.23 13.91 -15.12
C ILE A 109 -1.23 12.79 -15.43
N TYR A 110 -1.67 11.69 -16.05
CA TYR A 110 -0.81 10.55 -16.32
C TYR A 110 -0.06 10.68 -17.65
N ASP A 111 -0.77 10.94 -18.75
CA ASP A 111 -0.15 10.88 -20.09
C ASP A 111 0.72 12.11 -20.39
N ILE A 112 0.36 13.28 -19.84
CA ILE A 112 1.13 14.52 -19.99
C ILE A 112 2.02 14.74 -18.77
N LEU A 113 1.44 15.11 -17.63
CA LEU A 113 2.22 15.61 -16.49
C LEU A 113 3.19 14.56 -15.93
N TRP A 114 2.70 13.34 -15.67
CA TRP A 114 3.52 12.29 -15.10
C TRP A 114 4.59 11.76 -16.05
N GLN A 115 4.28 11.56 -17.34
CA GLN A 115 5.31 11.17 -18.32
C GLN A 115 6.39 12.26 -18.48
N ALA A 116 5.99 13.53 -18.52
CA ALA A 116 6.94 14.65 -18.54
C ALA A 116 7.85 14.65 -17.31
N ALA A 117 7.26 14.44 -16.12
CA ALA A 117 8.00 14.34 -14.87
C ALA A 117 8.96 13.13 -14.85
N LYS A 118 8.56 11.98 -15.40
CA LYS A 118 9.44 10.79 -15.53
C LYS A 118 10.64 11.07 -16.41
N ASN A 119 10.46 11.75 -17.54
CA ASN A 119 11.57 12.09 -18.42
C ASN A 119 12.53 13.10 -17.77
N ARG A 120 11.98 14.07 -17.03
CA ARG A 120 12.77 15.11 -16.36
C ARG A 120 13.53 14.61 -15.12
N PHE A 121 12.83 13.97 -14.18
CA PHE A 121 13.39 13.66 -12.86
C PHE A 121 13.87 12.20 -12.73
N HIS A 122 13.32 11.29 -13.54
CA HIS A 122 13.65 9.86 -13.46
C HIS A 122 14.49 9.39 -14.66
N TYR A 123 14.98 10.32 -15.48
CA TYR A 123 15.85 10.09 -16.64
C TYR A 123 15.34 8.96 -17.56
N ARG A 124 14.02 8.92 -17.76
CA ARG A 124 13.39 8.00 -18.71
C ARG A 124 13.21 8.67 -20.08
N ASN A 125 12.89 7.86 -21.08
CA ASN A 125 12.57 8.32 -22.43
C ASN A 125 11.21 7.78 -22.86
N GLU A 126 10.18 8.20 -22.13
CA GLU A 126 8.79 7.81 -22.36
C GLU A 126 8.12 8.78 -23.33
N TYR A 127 7.12 8.31 -24.08
CA TYR A 127 6.25 9.21 -24.83
C TYR A 127 5.50 10.12 -23.86
N VAL A 128 5.53 11.43 -24.12
CA VAL A 128 4.76 12.42 -23.38
C VAL A 128 3.62 12.88 -24.28
N GLY A 129 2.40 12.91 -23.75
CA GLY A 129 1.23 13.37 -24.48
C GLY A 129 1.39 14.78 -25.05
N LYS A 130 0.70 15.09 -26.15
CA LYS A 130 0.75 16.38 -26.83
C LYS A 130 0.45 17.55 -25.89
N HIS A 131 1.43 18.44 -25.77
CA HIS A 131 1.37 19.71 -25.04
C HIS A 131 2.45 20.65 -25.59
N GLU A 132 2.35 21.96 -25.33
CA GLU A 132 3.36 22.93 -25.78
C GLU A 132 4.58 22.94 -24.86
N LYS A 133 4.36 23.14 -23.56
CA LYS A 133 5.41 23.14 -22.53
C LYS A 133 4.81 22.99 -21.14
N ILE A 134 5.67 22.63 -20.18
CA ILE A 134 5.35 22.67 -18.75
C ILE A 134 6.37 23.57 -18.06
N GLU A 135 5.89 24.54 -17.29
CA GLU A 135 6.66 25.56 -16.56
C GLU A 135 6.54 25.34 -15.04
N GLY A 136 7.47 25.87 -14.24
CA GLY A 136 7.45 25.76 -12.77
C GLY A 136 8.14 24.51 -12.22
N TRP A 137 8.95 23.83 -13.04
CA TRP A 137 9.70 22.65 -12.62
C TRP A 137 10.80 22.97 -11.60
N GLU A 138 11.29 24.20 -11.57
CA GLU A 138 12.28 24.73 -10.63
C GLU A 138 11.80 24.68 -9.17
N HIS A 139 10.51 24.53 -8.93
CA HIS A 139 9.92 24.40 -7.60
C HIS A 139 9.77 22.94 -7.13
N ILE A 140 10.17 21.97 -7.95
CA ILE A 140 9.96 20.54 -7.71
C ILE A 140 11.28 19.79 -7.86
N ASP A 141 11.69 19.08 -6.81
CA ASP A 141 12.88 18.21 -6.86
C ASP A 141 12.55 16.79 -7.34
N LYS A 142 11.32 16.33 -7.07
CA LYS A 142 10.88 14.96 -7.39
C LYS A 142 9.36 14.89 -7.50
N VAL A 143 8.88 14.03 -8.40
CA VAL A 143 7.47 13.65 -8.51
C VAL A 143 7.31 12.17 -8.18
N ILE A 144 6.37 11.85 -7.31
CA ILE A 144 6.06 10.48 -6.91
C ILE A 144 4.63 10.18 -7.33
N ASN A 145 4.45 9.17 -8.17
CA ASN A 145 3.15 8.59 -8.45
C ASN A 145 2.88 7.44 -7.48
N VAL A 146 1.76 7.51 -6.76
CA VAL A 146 1.25 6.43 -5.92
C VAL A 146 -0.01 5.92 -6.60
N ASP A 147 0.05 4.69 -7.12
CA ASP A 147 -1.03 4.07 -7.87
C ASP A 147 -1.60 2.84 -7.14
N GLN A 148 -2.62 2.22 -7.75
CA GLN A 148 -3.25 1.00 -7.25
C GLN A 148 -2.62 -0.27 -7.87
N SER A 149 -1.45 -0.15 -8.49
CA SER A 149 -0.78 -1.34 -9.02
C SER A 149 -0.35 -2.26 -7.87
N PRO A 150 -0.44 -3.59 -8.03
CA PRO A 150 -0.01 -4.51 -6.98
C PRO A 150 1.45 -4.27 -6.59
N ILE A 151 1.71 -4.21 -5.28
CA ILE A 151 3.04 -4.06 -4.66
C ILE A 151 4.09 -5.01 -5.27
N GLY A 152 3.65 -6.22 -5.62
CA GLY A 152 4.38 -7.13 -6.47
C GLY A 152 3.49 -8.27 -6.95
N ARG A 153 3.95 -8.98 -7.99
CA ARG A 153 3.23 -10.11 -8.59
C ARG A 153 3.69 -11.47 -8.09
N THR A 154 4.50 -11.50 -7.02
CA THR A 154 5.09 -12.73 -6.49
C THR A 154 4.89 -12.83 -4.98
N PRO A 155 4.85 -14.04 -4.40
CA PRO A 155 4.76 -14.25 -2.95
C PRO A 155 5.92 -13.63 -2.12
N ARG A 156 6.97 -13.18 -2.80
CA ARG A 156 8.15 -12.52 -2.20
C ARG A 156 7.90 -11.06 -1.86
N SER A 157 6.88 -10.44 -2.45
CA SER A 157 6.52 -9.05 -2.20
C SER A 157 5.47 -9.00 -1.11
N ASN A 158 5.81 -8.33 -0.02
CA ASN A 158 4.93 -8.11 1.13
C ASN A 158 5.18 -6.71 1.72
N PRO A 159 4.33 -6.20 2.62
CA PRO A 159 4.48 -4.87 3.21
C PRO A 159 5.87 -4.64 3.81
N ALA A 160 6.45 -5.66 4.45
CA ALA A 160 7.76 -5.55 5.09
C ALA A 160 8.90 -5.32 4.09
N THR A 161 8.87 -6.02 2.95
CA THR A 161 9.85 -5.86 1.86
C THR A 161 9.67 -4.56 1.07
N TYR A 162 8.42 -4.12 0.87
CA TYR A 162 8.11 -2.93 0.11
C TYR A 162 8.54 -1.65 0.83
N THR A 163 8.21 -1.54 2.13
CA THR A 163 8.61 -0.40 2.98
C THR A 163 10.09 -0.42 3.38
N LYS A 164 10.81 -1.49 3.02
CA LYS A 164 12.21 -1.77 3.39
C LYS A 164 12.42 -1.93 4.91
N VAL A 165 11.36 -2.08 5.70
CA VAL A 165 11.50 -2.38 7.14
C VAL A 165 12.17 -3.74 7.35
N PHE A 166 11.95 -4.68 6.42
CA PHE A 166 12.55 -6.01 6.51
C PHE A 166 14.08 -5.98 6.44
N ASP A 167 14.70 -4.99 5.80
CA ASP A 167 16.17 -4.87 5.76
C ASP A 167 16.74 -4.56 7.15
N HIS A 168 16.04 -3.72 7.92
CA HIS A 168 16.40 -3.41 9.30
C HIS A 168 16.17 -4.61 10.23
N ILE A 169 15.07 -5.35 10.03
CA ILE A 169 14.80 -6.58 10.78
C ILE A 169 15.91 -7.61 10.53
N ARG A 170 16.31 -7.85 9.28
CA ARG A 170 17.41 -8.78 8.96
C ARG A 170 18.75 -8.35 9.56
N ALA A 171 19.04 -7.05 9.56
CA ALA A 171 20.24 -6.52 10.19
C ALA A 171 20.23 -6.77 11.71
N LEU A 172 19.07 -6.62 12.36
CA LEU A 172 18.90 -6.92 13.77
C LEU A 172 19.12 -8.40 14.09
N PHE A 173 18.52 -9.31 13.31
CA PHE A 173 18.72 -10.76 13.49
C PHE A 173 20.18 -11.16 13.30
N ALA A 174 20.88 -10.59 12.32
CA ALA A 174 22.32 -10.82 12.11
C ALA A 174 23.19 -10.27 13.26
N ALA A 175 22.70 -9.29 14.03
CA ALA A 175 23.41 -8.73 15.16
C ALA A 175 23.26 -9.56 16.46
N THR A 176 22.37 -10.55 16.50
CA THR A 176 22.17 -11.43 17.67
C THR A 176 23.43 -12.24 17.98
N PRO A 177 23.69 -12.59 19.27
CA PRO A 177 24.87 -13.37 19.64
C PRO A 177 24.95 -14.71 18.90
N GLU A 178 23.84 -15.43 18.77
CA GLU A 178 23.78 -16.72 18.09
C GLU A 178 24.10 -16.60 16.59
N ALA A 179 23.56 -15.59 15.91
CA ALA A 179 23.90 -15.30 14.52
C ALA A 179 25.39 -14.99 14.36
N LYS A 180 25.97 -14.17 15.25
CA LYS A 180 27.39 -13.81 15.23
C LYS A 180 28.30 -15.03 15.39
N ILE A 181 27.99 -15.91 16.34
CA ILE A 181 28.75 -17.15 16.57
C ILE A 181 28.72 -18.05 15.32
N ARG A 182 27.57 -18.13 14.65
CA ARG A 182 27.40 -18.92 13.41
C ARG A 182 27.89 -18.21 12.14
N GLY A 183 28.44 -16.99 12.25
CA GLY A 183 28.89 -16.20 11.10
C GLY A 183 27.75 -15.77 10.16
N TYR A 184 26.52 -15.68 10.65
CA TYR A 184 25.37 -15.32 9.84
C TYR A 184 25.32 -13.81 9.59
N THR A 185 25.16 -13.45 8.32
CA THR A 185 24.98 -12.06 7.87
C THR A 185 23.50 -11.78 7.60
N PRO A 186 23.09 -10.52 7.34
CA PRO A 186 21.71 -10.20 6.98
C PRO A 186 21.19 -10.96 5.75
N GLY A 187 22.09 -11.47 4.90
CA GLY A 187 21.73 -12.32 3.76
C GLY A 187 21.15 -13.67 4.18
N ARG A 188 21.63 -14.27 5.27
CA ARG A 188 21.09 -15.54 5.81
C ARG A 188 19.60 -15.42 6.12
N PHE A 189 19.20 -14.26 6.63
CA PHE A 189 17.84 -13.93 7.05
C PHE A 189 16.96 -13.40 5.90
N SER A 190 17.39 -13.53 4.65
CA SER A 190 16.58 -13.13 3.50
C SER A 190 16.03 -14.36 2.79
N PHE A 191 14.70 -14.47 2.70
CA PHE A 191 14.05 -15.53 1.91
C PHE A 191 14.31 -15.39 0.40
N ASN A 192 14.83 -14.25 -0.07
CA ASN A 192 15.07 -14.01 -1.50
C ASN A 192 16.40 -14.58 -2.02
N VAL A 193 17.36 -14.88 -1.14
CA VAL A 193 18.71 -15.31 -1.51
C VAL A 193 19.00 -16.73 -0.99
N LYS A 194 19.88 -17.44 -1.69
CA LYS A 194 20.36 -18.75 -1.24
C LYS A 194 21.11 -18.62 0.09
N GLY A 195 20.98 -19.63 0.94
CA GLY A 195 21.69 -19.70 2.22
C GLY A 195 20.76 -20.12 3.35
N GLY A 196 19.89 -19.21 3.80
CA GLY A 196 18.97 -19.48 4.92
C GLY A 196 17.54 -19.77 4.54
N ARG A 197 17.13 -19.49 3.30
CA ARG A 197 15.78 -19.80 2.81
C ARG A 197 15.54 -21.30 2.69
N CYS A 198 14.27 -21.70 2.61
CA CYS A 198 13.88 -23.03 2.21
C CYS A 198 14.19 -23.24 0.72
N GLU A 199 15.04 -24.20 0.38
CA GLU A 199 15.40 -24.46 -1.03
C GLU A 199 14.28 -25.21 -1.79
N ALA A 200 13.39 -25.92 -1.11
CA ALA A 200 12.28 -26.63 -1.76
C ALA A 200 11.29 -25.66 -2.44
N CYS A 201 10.88 -24.60 -1.75
CA CYS A 201 10.04 -23.54 -2.31
C CYS A 201 10.84 -22.29 -2.76
N LYS A 202 12.18 -22.37 -2.77
CA LYS A 202 13.08 -21.24 -3.09
C LYS A 202 12.76 -19.96 -2.29
N GLY A 203 12.25 -20.10 -1.07
CA GLY A 203 11.88 -19.00 -0.16
C GLY A 203 10.48 -18.43 -0.33
N ASP A 204 9.66 -18.96 -1.26
CA ASP A 204 8.31 -18.43 -1.50
C ASP A 204 7.32 -18.82 -0.38
N GLY A 205 7.61 -19.91 0.35
CA GLY A 205 6.72 -20.48 1.38
C GLY A 205 5.55 -21.27 0.80
N VAL A 206 5.25 -21.05 -0.47
CA VAL A 206 4.23 -21.74 -1.26
C VAL A 206 4.86 -22.36 -2.52
N VAL A 207 4.18 -23.33 -3.11
CA VAL A 207 4.50 -23.91 -4.41
C VAL A 207 3.33 -23.62 -5.33
N LYS A 208 3.63 -23.11 -6.53
CA LYS A 208 2.63 -22.82 -7.56
C LYS A 208 2.30 -24.11 -8.31
N ILE A 209 1.03 -24.48 -8.36
CA ILE A 209 0.48 -25.57 -9.16
C ILE A 209 -0.14 -24.95 -10.41
N GLU A 210 0.42 -25.30 -11.57
CA GLU A 210 -0.11 -24.85 -12.84
C GLU A 210 -1.37 -25.65 -13.19
N MET A 211 -2.42 -24.91 -13.55
CA MET A 211 -3.72 -25.48 -13.89
C MET A 211 -4.00 -25.20 -15.37
N HIS A 212 -4.42 -26.20 -16.14
CA HIS A 212 -4.57 -26.05 -17.60
C HIS A 212 -5.70 -25.10 -18.02
N PHE A 213 -6.76 -25.00 -17.22
CA PHE A 213 -7.98 -24.25 -17.56
C PHE A 213 -8.47 -23.32 -16.45
N LEU A 214 -7.82 -23.36 -15.28
CA LEU A 214 -8.16 -22.54 -14.12
C LEU A 214 -6.96 -21.64 -13.80
N PRO A 215 -7.18 -20.54 -13.06
CA PRO A 215 -6.07 -19.78 -12.50
C PRO A 215 -5.18 -20.69 -11.65
N ASP A 216 -3.87 -20.45 -11.73
CA ASP A 216 -2.90 -21.22 -10.97
C ASP A 216 -3.16 -21.11 -9.46
N VAL A 217 -2.96 -22.22 -8.76
CA VAL A 217 -3.21 -22.31 -7.32
C VAL A 217 -1.88 -22.36 -6.57
N TYR A 218 -1.81 -21.72 -5.41
CA TYR A 218 -0.65 -21.77 -4.53
C TYR A 218 -0.95 -22.69 -3.35
N VAL A 219 -0.11 -23.71 -3.16
CA VAL A 219 -0.19 -24.62 -2.00
C VAL A 219 0.95 -24.35 -1.04
N THR A 220 0.71 -24.47 0.26
CA THR A 220 1.75 -24.31 1.28
C THR A 220 2.86 -25.33 1.07
N CYS A 221 4.12 -24.89 1.12
CA CYS A 221 5.27 -25.78 0.95
C CYS A 221 5.34 -26.79 2.11
N GLU A 222 5.33 -28.08 1.79
CA GLU A 222 5.35 -29.17 2.78
C GLU A 222 6.64 -29.22 3.61
N VAL A 223 7.77 -28.77 3.05
CA VAL A 223 9.09 -28.84 3.70
C VAL A 223 9.27 -27.80 4.80
N CYS A 224 8.87 -26.55 4.52
CA CYS A 224 9.00 -25.45 5.49
C CYS A 224 7.68 -25.06 6.15
N GLN A 225 6.57 -25.68 5.75
CA GLN A 225 5.23 -25.38 6.25
C GLN A 225 4.91 -23.88 6.19
N GLY A 226 5.23 -23.23 5.06
CA GLY A 226 5.01 -21.80 4.88
C GLY A 226 6.06 -20.87 5.50
N LYS A 227 6.95 -21.37 6.37
CA LYS A 227 7.93 -20.54 7.11
C LYS A 227 9.03 -19.91 6.26
N ARG A 228 9.17 -20.29 4.98
CA ARG A 228 10.13 -19.74 4.00
C ARG A 228 11.62 -19.96 4.28
N TYR A 229 12.01 -20.48 5.45
CA TYR A 229 13.40 -20.68 5.87
C TYR A 229 13.71 -22.15 6.20
N ASN A 230 15.00 -22.48 6.21
CA ASN A 230 15.49 -23.77 6.74
C ASN A 230 15.58 -23.75 8.27
N LYS A 231 15.68 -24.94 8.87
CA LYS A 231 15.64 -25.12 10.33
C LYS A 231 16.80 -24.40 11.03
N GLU A 232 17.97 -24.36 10.42
CA GLU A 232 19.18 -23.75 10.99
C GLU A 232 19.08 -22.22 11.06
N THR A 233 18.29 -21.60 10.16
CA THR A 233 18.02 -20.16 10.19
C THR A 233 16.94 -19.83 11.22
N LEU A 234 15.92 -20.67 11.31
CA LEU A 234 14.83 -20.51 12.29
C LEU A 234 15.26 -20.75 13.73
N ALA A 235 16.40 -21.40 13.94
CA ALA A 235 16.97 -21.58 15.28
C ALA A 235 17.46 -20.25 15.91
N VAL A 236 17.72 -19.21 15.10
CA VAL A 236 18.14 -17.92 15.64
C VAL A 236 16.92 -17.09 16.04
N GLU A 237 16.89 -16.71 17.31
CA GLU A 237 15.78 -15.96 17.89
C GLU A 237 16.19 -14.56 18.36
N TYR A 238 15.24 -13.63 18.29
CA TYR A 238 15.29 -12.34 18.94
C TYR A 238 14.07 -12.23 19.84
N LYS A 239 14.27 -11.97 21.14
CA LYS A 239 13.20 -11.95 22.16
C LYS A 239 12.27 -13.19 22.11
N GLY A 240 12.84 -14.38 21.90
CA GLY A 240 12.09 -15.65 21.86
C GLY A 240 11.25 -15.86 20.60
N LYS A 241 11.50 -15.09 19.54
CA LYS A 241 10.82 -15.20 18.24
C LYS A 241 11.86 -15.34 17.14
N ASN A 242 11.69 -16.33 16.26
CA ASN A 242 12.51 -16.46 15.08
C ASN A 242 12.03 -15.50 13.97
N ILE A 243 12.77 -15.44 12.86
CA ILE A 243 12.45 -14.50 11.79
C ILE A 243 11.13 -14.80 11.06
N ALA A 244 10.70 -16.06 11.00
CA ALA A 244 9.40 -16.41 10.44
C ALA A 244 8.28 -15.96 11.37
N ASP A 245 8.43 -16.14 12.69
CA ASP A 245 7.43 -15.68 13.66
C ASP A 245 7.27 -14.16 13.61
N VAL A 246 8.38 -13.42 13.43
CA VAL A 246 8.36 -11.96 13.28
C VAL A 246 7.64 -11.52 12.00
N LEU A 247 7.75 -12.29 10.92
CA LEU A 247 7.06 -12.01 9.66
C LEU A 247 5.57 -12.39 9.69
N ASP A 248 5.15 -13.19 10.67
CA ASP A 248 3.77 -13.62 10.87
C ASP A 248 2.98 -12.68 11.79
N MET A 249 3.67 -11.74 12.46
CA MET A 249 3.04 -10.72 13.31
C MET A 249 2.20 -9.74 12.48
N THR A 250 1.11 -9.28 13.08
CA THR A 250 0.42 -8.07 12.62
C THR A 250 1.32 -6.84 12.79
N VAL A 251 1.02 -5.76 12.06
CA VAL A 251 1.76 -4.49 12.19
C VAL A 251 1.67 -3.95 13.63
N ALA A 252 0.52 -4.10 14.29
CA ALA A 252 0.32 -3.68 15.67
C ALA A 252 1.23 -4.43 16.66
N GLU A 253 1.27 -5.76 16.57
CA GLU A 253 2.16 -6.59 17.41
C GLU A 253 3.63 -6.27 17.13
N ALA A 254 4.00 -6.10 15.85
CA ALA A 254 5.36 -5.76 15.47
C ALA A 254 5.79 -4.38 16.01
N LEU A 255 4.88 -3.40 16.05
CA LEU A 255 5.15 -2.06 16.59
C LEU A 255 5.51 -2.14 18.08
N GLU A 256 4.75 -2.91 18.86
CA GLU A 256 5.04 -3.15 20.28
C GLU A 256 6.34 -3.95 20.46
N PHE A 257 6.53 -5.00 19.68
CA PHE A 257 7.70 -5.87 19.74
C PHE A 257 9.01 -5.11 19.46
N PHE A 258 8.98 -4.17 18.49
CA PHE A 258 10.09 -3.32 18.08
C PHE A 258 10.08 -1.91 18.69
N GLN A 259 9.33 -1.67 19.77
CA GLN A 259 9.21 -0.34 20.39
C GLN A 259 10.57 0.34 20.71
N ASN A 260 11.59 -0.47 21.06
CA ASN A 260 12.94 -0.03 21.42
C ASN A 260 13.92 0.01 20.24
N VAL A 261 13.44 -0.17 19.00
CA VAL A 261 14.27 -0.12 17.78
C VAL A 261 13.70 0.94 16.84
N PRO A 262 14.09 2.23 16.99
CA PRO A 262 13.46 3.35 16.30
C PRO A 262 13.46 3.22 14.77
N SER A 263 14.53 2.65 14.19
CA SER A 263 14.66 2.44 12.74
C SER A 263 13.60 1.49 12.15
N ILE A 264 13.11 0.55 12.96
CA ILE A 264 12.03 -0.38 12.59
C ILE A 264 10.68 0.25 12.95
N ARG A 265 10.54 0.73 14.19
CA ARG A 265 9.30 1.32 14.71
C ARG A 265 8.77 2.45 13.83
N ASN A 266 9.61 3.39 13.42
CA ASN A 266 9.16 4.54 12.62
C ASN A 266 8.56 4.13 11.27
N LYS A 267 9.06 3.05 10.66
CA LYS A 267 8.50 2.52 9.41
C LYS A 267 7.20 1.74 9.64
N LEU A 268 7.10 1.01 10.75
CA LEU A 268 5.88 0.30 11.14
C LEU A 268 4.77 1.29 11.52
N GLN A 269 5.10 2.41 12.16
CA GLN A 269 4.14 3.44 12.53
C GLN A 269 3.39 3.98 11.30
N VAL A 270 4.10 4.25 10.21
CA VAL A 270 3.47 4.69 8.95
C VAL A 270 2.49 3.66 8.41
N LEU A 271 2.74 2.35 8.59
CA LEU A 271 1.81 1.30 8.18
C LEU A 271 0.64 1.13 9.16
N TYR A 272 0.81 1.56 10.42
CA TYR A 272 -0.20 1.48 11.46
C TYR A 272 -1.17 2.67 11.41
N ASP A 273 -0.69 3.85 11.00
CA ASP A 273 -1.48 5.07 10.89
C ASP A 273 -2.42 5.09 9.67
N VAL A 274 -2.33 4.08 8.79
CA VAL A 274 -3.12 3.92 7.55
C VAL A 274 -4.14 2.81 7.77
#